data_AF-A0A9D1IVP7-F1
#
_entry.id   AF-A0A9D1IVP7-F1
#
_cell.length_a   1.000
_cell.length_b   1.000
_cell.length_c   1.000
_cell.angle_alpha   90.00
_cell.angle_beta   90.00
_cell.angle_gamma   90.00
#
_symmetry.space_group_name_H-M   'P 1'
#
loop_
_entity.id
_entity.type
_entity.pdbx_description
1 polymer ?
#
loop_
_entity_poly.entity_id
_entity_poly.type
_entity_poly.pdbx_seq_one_letter_code
_entity_poly.pdbx_strand_id
1 'polypeptide(L)'
;MSEENLYTFENEAYRKTYWHTCSHVLAQAVKRLWPDTKLAIGPAIDNGFYYDLDSAEAFTQEDLEKIEAEMRKICKEKLKLERFELPREEAIRFMEEQGEPYKVELIQDLPEDAHISFYKQGEFTDLCAGPHLDSTGRIKGNAIKLTQCCGAYWRGDSSR
;
A
#
# COMPACT_ATOMS: atom_id res chain seq x y z
N MET A 1 7.02 -21.55 -17.98
CA MET A 1 6.03 -21.91 -16.93
C MET A 1 4.76 -22.30 -17.66
N SER A 2 4.12 -23.44 -17.35
CA SER A 2 2.81 -23.78 -17.93
C SER A 2 1.76 -22.75 -17.49
N GLU A 3 0.74 -22.50 -18.31
CA GLU A 3 -0.36 -21.58 -17.99
C GLU A 3 -1.08 -21.96 -16.68
N GLU A 4 -0.98 -23.22 -16.24
CA GLU A 4 -1.58 -23.75 -15.01
C GLU A 4 -1.11 -23.07 -13.71
N ASN A 5 0.07 -22.45 -13.70
CA ASN A 5 0.66 -21.87 -12.48
C ASN A 5 0.67 -20.34 -12.44
N LEU A 6 -0.11 -19.66 -13.29
CA LEU A 6 -0.07 -18.21 -13.37
C LEU A 6 -0.49 -17.50 -12.07
N TYR A 7 -1.49 -18.04 -11.36
CA TYR A 7 -2.08 -17.43 -10.16
C TYR A 7 -1.78 -18.21 -8.87
N THR A 8 -0.63 -18.88 -8.83
CA THR A 8 -0.18 -19.64 -7.65
C THR A 8 0.94 -18.90 -6.93
N PHE A 9 1.10 -19.15 -5.63
CA PHE A 9 2.14 -18.49 -4.84
C PHE A 9 3.57 -18.91 -5.27
N GLU A 10 3.71 -20.04 -5.97
CA GLU A 10 4.98 -20.48 -6.56
C GLU A 10 5.44 -19.53 -7.68
N ASN A 11 4.51 -18.87 -8.37
CA ASN A 11 4.81 -17.85 -9.36
C ASN A 11 5.29 -16.56 -8.68
N GLU A 12 6.51 -16.13 -8.99
CA GLU A 12 7.14 -14.95 -8.40
C GLU A 12 6.37 -13.66 -8.69
N ALA A 13 5.87 -13.47 -9.92
CA ALA A 13 5.12 -12.28 -10.30
C ALA A 13 3.77 -12.21 -9.55
N TYR A 14 3.08 -13.34 -9.43
CA TYR A 14 1.87 -13.43 -8.61
C TYR A 14 2.18 -13.15 -7.14
N ARG A 15 3.29 -13.68 -6.61
CA ARG A 15 3.72 -13.48 -5.23
C ARG A 15 4.00 -12.02 -4.92
N LYS A 16 4.73 -11.32 -5.81
CA LYS A 16 4.96 -9.88 -5.72
C LYS A 16 3.64 -9.10 -5.78
N THR A 17 2.72 -9.49 -6.66
CA THR A 17 1.37 -8.88 -6.75
C THR A 17 0.58 -9.09 -5.44
N TYR A 18 0.66 -10.28 -4.86
CA TYR A 18 0.03 -10.61 -3.58
C TYR A 18 0.57 -9.74 -2.45
N TRP A 19 1.89 -9.64 -2.32
CA TRP A 19 2.54 -8.80 -1.31
C TRP A 19 2.27 -7.32 -1.52
N HIS A 20 2.17 -6.87 -2.76
CA HIS A 20 1.81 -5.49 -3.07
C HIS A 20 0.38 -5.16 -2.63
N THR A 21 -0.58 -6.08 -2.80
CA THR A 21 -1.91 -5.89 -2.20
C THR A 21 -1.87 -5.94 -0.67
N CYS A 22 -0.97 -6.73 -0.07
CA CYS A 22 -0.79 -6.72 1.39
C CYS A 22 -0.29 -5.36 1.90
N SER A 23 0.60 -4.67 1.18
CA SER A 23 1.06 -3.33 1.56
C SER A 23 -0.08 -2.31 1.53
N HIS A 24 -0.98 -2.36 0.54
CA HIS A 24 -2.17 -1.50 0.52
C HIS A 24 -3.14 -1.81 1.66
N VAL A 25 -3.32 -3.09 2.01
CA VAL A 25 -4.12 -3.48 3.19
C VAL A 25 -3.48 -2.96 4.49
N LEU A 26 -2.15 -2.95 4.58
CA LEU A 26 -1.42 -2.36 5.71
C LEU A 26 -1.68 -0.85 5.79
N ALA A 27 -1.49 -0.11 4.70
CA ALA A 27 -1.74 1.33 4.67
C ALA A 27 -3.19 1.67 5.04
N GLN A 28 -4.18 0.95 4.49
CA GLN A 28 -5.58 1.12 4.86
C GLN A 28 -5.82 0.86 6.35
N ALA A 29 -5.25 -0.22 6.90
CA ALA A 29 -5.39 -0.54 8.32
C ALA A 29 -4.82 0.58 9.20
N VAL A 30 -3.66 1.12 8.83
CA VAL A 30 -3.05 2.26 9.52
C VAL A 30 -3.93 3.50 9.41
N LYS A 31 -4.44 3.86 8.22
CA LYS A 31 -5.33 5.02 8.06
C LYS A 31 -6.64 4.88 8.84
N ARG A 32 -7.17 3.67 9.04
CA ARG A 32 -8.36 3.45 9.89
C ARG A 32 -8.08 3.68 11.37
N LEU A 33 -6.88 3.30 11.84
CA LEU A 33 -6.49 3.39 13.25
C LEU A 33 -5.89 4.76 13.61
N TRP A 34 -5.10 5.34 12.70
CA TRP A 34 -4.43 6.64 12.80
C TRP A 34 -4.64 7.45 11.52
N PRO A 35 -5.80 8.12 11.37
CA PRO A 35 -6.18 8.84 10.14
C PRO A 35 -5.20 9.92 9.71
N ASP A 36 -4.48 10.51 10.66
CA ASP A 36 -3.54 11.61 10.40
C ASP A 36 -2.18 11.14 9.85
N THR A 37 -1.88 9.83 9.91
CA THR A 37 -0.64 9.24 9.36
C THR A 37 -0.53 9.51 7.87
N LYS A 38 0.66 9.90 7.41
CA LYS A 38 0.96 10.14 5.99
C LYS A 38 1.63 8.94 5.37
N LEU A 39 1.26 8.64 4.13
CA LEU A 39 1.69 7.48 3.39
C LEU A 39 2.80 7.87 2.42
N ALA A 40 3.97 7.24 2.56
CA ALA A 40 5.09 7.43 1.64
C ALA A 40 5.12 6.32 0.57
N ILE A 41 5.93 5.28 0.76
CA ILE A 41 6.13 4.19 -0.22
C ILE A 41 5.88 2.82 0.42
N GLY A 42 5.25 1.91 -0.32
CA GLY A 42 4.96 0.57 0.18
C GLY A 42 5.08 -0.53 -0.88
N PRO A 43 6.30 -0.85 -1.34
CA PRO A 43 6.50 -1.84 -2.37
C PRO A 43 6.42 -3.28 -1.84
N ALA A 44 6.22 -4.21 -2.76
CA ALA A 44 6.58 -5.61 -2.54
C ALA A 44 8.11 -5.78 -2.64
N ILE A 45 8.66 -6.63 -1.78
CA ILE A 45 10.08 -7.02 -1.75
C ILE A 45 10.21 -8.54 -1.89
N ASP A 46 11.42 -9.06 -2.03
CA ASP A 46 11.67 -10.48 -2.36
C ASP A 46 11.01 -11.50 -1.41
N ASN A 47 10.82 -11.14 -0.14
CA ASN A 47 10.26 -12.01 0.88
C ASN A 47 9.09 -11.38 1.65
N GLY A 48 8.40 -10.40 1.08
CA GLY A 48 7.29 -9.73 1.75
C GLY A 48 6.97 -8.35 1.20
N PHE A 49 6.67 -7.43 2.10
CA PHE A 49 6.33 -6.04 1.81
C PHE A 49 6.70 -5.17 3.00
N TYR A 50 6.78 -3.86 2.78
CA TYR A 50 6.83 -2.87 3.84
C TYR A 50 5.95 -1.67 3.45
N TYR A 51 5.77 -0.74 4.37
CA TYR A 51 5.19 0.56 4.07
C TYR A 51 5.85 1.62 4.96
N ASP A 52 6.43 2.63 4.33
CA ASP A 52 7.00 3.80 5.02
C ASP A 52 5.87 4.78 5.36
N LEU A 53 5.79 5.11 6.64
CA LEU A 53 4.69 5.86 7.24
C LEU A 53 5.28 7.02 8.05
N ASP A 54 4.74 8.22 7.83
CA ASP A 54 5.02 9.38 8.69
C ASP A 54 3.88 9.53 9.69
N SER A 55 4.20 9.25 10.95
CA SER A 55 3.29 9.24 12.09
C SER A 55 3.87 10.09 13.20
N ALA A 56 3.01 10.75 13.98
CA ALA A 56 3.42 11.57 15.11
C ALA A 56 4.17 10.76 16.19
N GLU A 57 3.84 9.48 16.33
CA GLU A 57 4.47 8.57 17.28
C GLU A 57 4.97 7.30 16.57
N ALA A 58 6.06 6.74 17.11
CA ALA A 58 6.61 5.47 16.64
C ALA A 58 5.68 4.31 17.02
N PHE A 59 5.43 3.40 16.08
CA PHE A 59 4.61 2.23 16.33
C PHE A 59 5.28 1.27 17.31
N THR A 60 4.54 0.88 18.35
CA THR A 60 4.98 -0.14 19.32
C THR A 60 4.64 -1.55 18.83
N GLN A 61 5.14 -2.57 19.52
CA GLN A 61 4.77 -3.96 19.25
C GLN A 61 3.25 -4.21 19.42
N GLU A 62 2.62 -3.55 20.39
CA GLU A 62 1.17 -3.64 20.61
C GLU A 62 0.39 -3.00 19.46
N ASP A 63 0.93 -1.94 18.86
CA ASP A 63 0.30 -1.29 17.70
C ASP A 63 0.36 -2.18 16.46
N LEU A 64 1.45 -2.92 16.26
CA LEU A 64 1.53 -3.92 15.19
C LEU A 64 0.44 -5.01 15.35
N GLU A 65 0.12 -5.41 16.58
CA GLU A 65 -0.99 -6.36 16.83
C GLU A 65 -2.36 -5.76 16.49
N LYS A 66 -2.58 -4.49 16.81
CA LYS A 66 -3.81 -3.76 16.44
C LYS A 66 -3.92 -3.63 14.92
N ILE A 67 -2.82 -3.28 14.25
CA ILE A 67 -2.75 -3.16 12.78
C ILE A 67 -3.04 -4.51 12.14
N GLU A 68 -2.39 -5.60 12.58
CA GLU A 68 -2.67 -6.94 12.08
C GLU A 68 -4.14 -7.35 12.25
N ALA A 69 -4.73 -7.03 13.40
CA ALA A 69 -6.15 -7.30 13.65
C ALA A 69 -7.04 -6.54 12.66
N GLU A 70 -6.72 -5.28 12.36
CA GLU A 70 -7.45 -4.47 11.39
C GLU A 70 -7.24 -4.95 9.94
N MET A 71 -6.01 -5.31 9.55
CA MET A 71 -5.71 -5.95 8.26
C MET A 71 -6.54 -7.21 8.06
N ARG A 72 -6.70 -8.04 9.11
CA ARG A 72 -7.55 -9.24 9.09
C ARG A 72 -9.03 -8.91 8.88
N LYS A 73 -9.54 -7.79 9.42
CA LYS A 73 -10.92 -7.34 9.17
C LYS A 73 -11.10 -6.91 7.71
N ILE A 74 -10.17 -6.11 7.18
CA ILE A 74 -10.17 -5.66 5.78
C ILE A 74 -10.16 -6.86 4.81
N CYS A 75 -9.37 -7.90 5.09
CA CYS A 75 -9.37 -9.12 4.28
C CYS A 75 -10.72 -9.86 4.33
N LYS A 76 -11.40 -9.86 5.49
CA LYS A 76 -12.73 -10.48 5.66
C LYS A 76 -13.85 -9.70 4.97
N GLU A 77 -13.68 -8.39 4.79
CA GLU A 77 -14.62 -7.54 4.04
C GLU A 77 -14.62 -7.87 2.54
N LYS A 78 -13.54 -8.48 2.02
CA LYS A 78 -13.39 -8.86 0.60
C LYS A 78 -13.60 -7.69 -0.37
N LEU A 79 -13.08 -6.53 0.00
CA LEU A 79 -13.17 -5.31 -0.80
C LEU A 79 -12.60 -5.55 -2.19
N LYS A 80 -13.30 -5.07 -3.22
CA LYS A 80 -12.82 -5.08 -4.60
C LYS A 80 -11.74 -4.01 -4.77
N LEU A 81 -10.68 -4.33 -5.52
CA LEU A 81 -9.68 -3.35 -5.91
C LEU A 81 -10.04 -2.79 -7.30
N GLU A 82 -10.17 -1.46 -7.37
CA GLU A 82 -10.54 -0.75 -8.59
C GLU A 82 -9.43 0.19 -9.02
N ARG A 83 -8.84 -0.08 -10.18
CA ARG A 83 -7.84 0.80 -10.79
C ARG A 83 -8.52 1.92 -11.55
N PHE A 84 -8.05 3.15 -11.36
CA PHE A 84 -8.43 4.29 -12.17
C PHE A 84 -7.22 5.21 -12.40
N GLU A 85 -7.35 6.14 -13.33
CA GLU A 85 -6.32 7.11 -13.69
C GLU A 85 -6.88 8.52 -13.55
N LEU A 86 -6.03 9.47 -13.18
CA LEU A 86 -6.36 10.90 -13.19
C LEU A 86 -5.29 11.65 -13.99
N PRO A 87 -5.65 12.76 -14.67
CA PRO A 87 -4.68 13.71 -15.18
C PRO A 87 -3.76 14.21 -14.06
N ARG A 88 -2.52 14.57 -14.39
CA ARG A 88 -1.49 14.98 -13.42
C ARG A 88 -1.94 16.07 -12.46
N GLU A 89 -2.54 17.13 -12.96
CA GLU A 89 -3.02 18.23 -12.11
C GLU A 89 -4.13 17.78 -11.15
N GLU A 90 -5.04 16.92 -11.62
CA GLU A 90 -6.11 16.35 -10.80
C GLU A 90 -5.57 15.36 -9.77
N ALA A 91 -4.57 14.55 -10.14
CA ALA A 91 -3.88 13.62 -9.26
C ALA A 91 -3.16 14.33 -8.11
N ILE A 92 -2.47 15.44 -8.40
CA ILE A 92 -1.81 16.29 -7.40
C ILE A 92 -2.88 16.85 -6.45
N ARG A 93 -3.92 17.51 -6.99
CA ARG A 93 -4.99 18.08 -6.17
C ARG A 93 -5.67 17.02 -5.31
N PHE A 94 -5.93 15.84 -5.86
CA PHE A 94 -6.54 14.73 -5.14
C PHE A 94 -5.69 14.31 -3.94
N MET A 95 -4.36 14.19 -4.09
CA MET A 95 -3.47 13.83 -2.99
C MET A 95 -3.27 14.97 -1.98
N GLU A 96 -3.30 16.23 -2.41
CA GLU A 96 -3.31 17.40 -1.50
C GLU A 96 -4.58 17.45 -0.64
N GLU A 97 -5.75 17.20 -1.23
CA GLU A 97 -7.04 17.16 -0.51
C GLU A 97 -7.11 16.01 0.50
N GLN A 98 -6.46 14.87 0.21
CA GLN A 98 -6.29 13.77 1.18
C GLN A 98 -5.19 14.05 2.22
N GLY A 99 -4.43 15.14 2.04
CA GLY A 99 -3.32 15.52 2.90
C GLY A 99 -2.17 14.54 2.84
N GLU A 100 -1.83 14.00 1.66
CA GLU A 100 -0.77 13.01 1.42
C GLU A 100 0.44 13.65 0.70
N PRO A 101 1.30 14.44 1.40
CA PRO A 101 2.33 15.26 0.77
C PRO A 101 3.42 14.42 0.05
N TYR A 102 3.76 13.25 0.58
CA TYR A 102 4.74 12.36 -0.04
C TYR A 102 4.25 11.85 -1.41
N LYS A 103 2.95 11.60 -1.55
CA LYS A 103 2.34 11.18 -2.82
C LYS A 103 2.34 12.32 -3.84
N VAL A 104 2.13 13.56 -3.39
CA VAL A 104 2.26 14.75 -4.24
C VAL A 104 3.68 14.86 -4.80
N GLU A 105 4.70 14.76 -3.94
CA GLU A 105 6.11 14.79 -4.36
C GLU A 105 6.41 13.66 -5.35
N LEU A 106 5.94 12.45 -5.09
CA LEU A 106 6.10 11.31 -6.01
C LEU A 106 5.48 11.59 -7.37
N ILE A 107 4.27 12.16 -7.44
CA ILE A 107 3.64 12.49 -8.72
C ILE A 107 4.47 13.52 -9.47
N GLN A 108 4.93 14.58 -8.80
CA GLN A 108 5.72 15.66 -9.40
C GLN A 108 7.03 15.14 -10.01
N ASP A 109 7.64 14.11 -9.41
CA ASP A 109 8.86 13.48 -9.90
C ASP A 109 8.67 12.54 -11.10
N LEU A 110 7.44 12.11 -11.39
CA LEU A 110 7.18 11.24 -12.53
C LEU A 110 7.42 11.97 -13.86
N PRO A 111 7.93 11.28 -14.91
CA PRO A 111 8.05 11.84 -16.26
C PRO A 111 6.75 12.50 -16.75
N GLU A 112 6.83 13.59 -17.52
CA GLU A 112 5.65 14.39 -17.91
C GLU A 112 4.53 13.56 -18.56
N ASP A 113 4.90 12.54 -19.35
CA ASP A 113 4.01 11.62 -20.07
C ASP A 113 3.57 10.39 -19.26
N ALA A 114 3.96 10.28 -18.00
CA ALA A 114 3.60 9.14 -17.15
C ALA A 114 2.09 9.06 -16.89
N HIS A 115 1.54 7.85 -17.04
CA HIS A 115 0.18 7.53 -16.63
C HIS A 115 0.09 7.43 -15.10
N ILE A 116 -0.67 8.31 -14.48
CA ILE A 116 -0.84 8.34 -13.03
C ILE A 116 -2.08 7.54 -12.65
N SER A 117 -1.84 6.36 -12.07
CA SER A 117 -2.90 5.46 -11.65
C SER A 117 -3.01 5.32 -10.15
N PHE A 118 -4.22 5.00 -9.73
CA PHE A 118 -4.60 4.78 -8.34
C PHE A 118 -5.34 3.46 -8.22
N TYR A 119 -5.31 2.89 -7.02
CA TYR A 119 -6.12 1.74 -6.64
C TYR A 119 -7.01 2.10 -5.47
N LYS A 120 -8.32 1.90 -5.65
CA LYS A 120 -9.33 2.06 -4.60
C LYS A 120 -9.75 0.71 -4.03
N GLN A 121 -9.81 0.60 -2.71
CA GLN A 121 -10.39 -0.54 -1.99
C GLN A 121 -11.26 -0.05 -0.82
N GLY A 122 -12.58 -0.15 -1.00
CA GLY A 122 -13.53 0.44 -0.05
C GLY A 122 -13.37 1.95 0.02
N GLU A 123 -13.10 2.46 1.22
CA GLU A 123 -12.85 3.88 1.48
C GLU A 123 -11.40 4.32 1.22
N PHE A 124 -10.48 3.38 1.06
CA PHE A 124 -9.06 3.67 0.87
C PHE A 124 -8.69 3.81 -0.61
N THR A 125 -7.81 4.76 -0.92
CA THR A 125 -7.24 4.97 -2.25
C THR A 125 -5.75 5.26 -2.12
N ASP A 126 -4.92 4.63 -2.95
CA ASP A 126 -3.47 4.85 -2.97
C ASP A 126 -2.95 5.06 -4.39
N LEU A 127 -1.91 5.88 -4.51
CA LEU A 127 -1.16 6.10 -5.75
C LEU A 127 -0.31 4.87 -6.03
N CYS A 128 -0.57 4.18 -7.13
CA CYS A 128 0.15 2.96 -7.45
C CYS A 128 0.01 2.56 -8.92
N ALA A 129 1.12 2.11 -9.53
CA ALA A 129 1.14 1.55 -10.88
C ALA A 129 0.58 0.11 -10.95
N GLY A 130 0.59 -0.62 -9.82
CA GLY A 130 0.22 -2.02 -9.74
C GLY A 130 1.27 -2.98 -10.32
N PRO A 131 0.89 -4.23 -10.62
CA PRO A 131 -0.45 -4.80 -10.45
C PRO A 131 -0.81 -5.07 -8.98
N HIS A 132 -2.10 -5.32 -8.75
CA HIS A 132 -2.68 -5.80 -7.49
C HIS A 132 -3.64 -6.96 -7.76
N LEU A 133 -3.97 -7.70 -6.70
CA LEU A 133 -5.08 -8.66 -6.70
C LEU A 133 -6.42 -7.96 -6.98
N ASP A 134 -7.42 -8.73 -7.39
CA ASP A 134 -8.78 -8.24 -7.68
C ASP A 134 -9.62 -7.94 -6.43
N SER A 135 -9.26 -8.53 -5.27
CA SER A 135 -9.93 -8.32 -4.00
C SER A 135 -9.01 -8.53 -2.80
N THR A 136 -9.23 -7.78 -1.72
CA THR A 136 -8.59 -8.02 -0.42
C THR A 136 -8.93 -9.41 0.14
N GLY A 137 -10.04 -10.01 -0.31
CA GLY A 137 -10.49 -11.34 0.07
C GLY A 137 -9.62 -12.49 -0.47
N ARG A 138 -8.73 -12.20 -1.43
CA ARG A 138 -7.74 -13.17 -1.92
C ARG A 138 -6.64 -13.43 -0.89
N ILE A 139 -6.42 -12.48 0.01
CA ILE A 139 -5.49 -12.62 1.11
C ILE A 139 -6.18 -13.39 2.24
N LYS A 140 -5.59 -14.52 2.64
CA LYS A 140 -6.04 -15.22 3.84
C LYS A 140 -5.57 -14.42 5.07
N GLY A 141 -6.50 -13.99 5.92
CA GLY A 141 -6.15 -13.15 7.08
C GLY A 141 -5.16 -13.79 8.07
N ASN A 142 -5.06 -15.12 8.11
CA ASN A 142 -4.04 -15.84 8.91
C ASN A 142 -2.72 -16.08 8.16
N ALA A 143 -2.57 -15.56 6.95
CA ALA A 143 -1.38 -15.68 6.10
C ALA A 143 -0.66 -14.32 5.92
N ILE A 144 -0.94 -13.35 6.79
CA ILE A 144 -0.16 -12.10 6.92
C ILE A 144 0.37 -12.00 8.35
N LYS A 145 1.61 -11.57 8.47
CA LYS A 145 2.27 -11.22 9.73
C LYS A 145 3.11 -9.96 9.52
N LEU A 146 2.98 -8.97 10.41
CA LEU A 146 3.93 -7.87 10.51
C LEU A 146 5.10 -8.32 11.39
N THR A 147 6.32 -8.10 10.90
CA THR A 147 7.53 -8.63 11.53
C THR A 147 8.15 -7.65 12.51
N GLN A 148 8.33 -6.39 12.07
CA GLN A 148 9.02 -5.35 12.84
C GLN A 148 8.60 -3.96 12.36
N CYS A 149 8.78 -2.97 13.21
CA CYS A 149 8.77 -1.55 12.85
C CYS A 149 10.21 -1.03 12.91
N CYS A 150 10.67 -0.37 11.85
CA CYS A 150 12.00 0.20 11.75
C CYS A 150 11.91 1.65 11.27
N GLY A 151 12.94 2.45 11.56
CA GLY A 151 13.05 3.81 11.03
C GLY A 151 13.58 3.81 9.60
N ALA A 152 13.02 4.68 8.75
CA ALA A 152 13.50 4.97 7.41
C ALA A 152 13.51 6.48 7.19
N TYR A 153 14.55 6.99 6.51
CA TYR A 153 14.59 8.38 6.08
C TYR A 153 13.91 8.51 4.71
N TRP A 154 13.16 9.59 4.49
CA TRP A 154 12.55 9.85 3.19
C TRP A 154 13.63 9.95 2.12
N ARG A 155 13.52 9.12 1.07
CA ARG A 155 14.54 8.96 0.01
C ARG A 155 15.94 8.60 0.51
N GLY A 156 16.06 8.08 1.73
CA GLY A 156 17.35 7.77 2.35
C GLY A 156 18.17 9.01 2.72
N ASP A 157 17.56 10.19 2.80
CA ASP A 157 18.23 11.44 3.15
C ASP A 157 17.94 11.85 4.59
N SER A 158 18.95 11.77 5.45
CA SER A 158 18.83 12.13 6.88
C SER A 158 18.58 13.61 7.17
N SER A 159 18.67 14.47 6.15
CA SER A 159 18.41 15.92 6.28
C SER A 159 16.97 16.32 5.95
N ARG A 160 16.16 15.38 5.48
CA ARG A 160 14.77 15.58 5.06
C ARG A 160 13.77 14.97 6.03
#